data_AF-A0AA95KEB8-F1
#
_entry.id   AF-A0AA95KEB8-F1
#
_cell.length_a   1.000
_cell.length_b   1.000
_cell.length_c   1.000
_cell.angle_alpha   90.00
_cell.angle_beta   90.00
_cell.angle_gamma   90.00
#
_symmetry.space_group_name_H-M   'P 1'
#
loop_
_entity.id
_entity.type
_entity.pdbx_description
1 polymer ?
#
loop_
_entity_poly.entity_id
_entity_poly.type
_entity_poly.pdbx_seq_one_letter_code
_entity_poly.pdbx_strand_id
1 'polypeptide(L)'
;MTIMIKQRFDMPLSLKSVTESGEFSGYGSVFGVKDSFDDIVMRGAFETSLTHWRSKNSFPALLWQHRMDEPIGVYTEMREDERGLFVKGKLLIEDDPLAKRAHAHMKAGSLSGLSIGYVLKDGEYERTKGVFLIKEIDLWEVSLVTFPANDEARINTIKSVFAQGQIPAPKEIERVLRDVGLSRTQAKKFMAEGYLALSQRDVETDLLAALKSIIF
;
A
#
# COMPACT_ATOMS: atom_id res chain seq x y z
N MET A 1 -15.98 -16.01 -25.46
CA MET A 1 -15.34 -14.72 -25.12
C MET A 1 -15.34 -14.62 -23.61
N THR A 2 -14.27 -15.08 -22.95
CA THR A 2 -14.20 -15.12 -21.49
C THR A 2 -14.05 -13.69 -20.98
N ILE A 3 -15.03 -13.23 -20.20
CA ILE A 3 -14.95 -11.95 -19.49
C ILE A 3 -13.77 -12.08 -18.53
N MET A 4 -12.68 -11.39 -18.85
CA MET A 4 -11.47 -11.35 -18.06
C MET A 4 -11.76 -10.45 -16.85
N ILE A 5 -12.24 -11.04 -15.76
CA ILE A 5 -12.45 -10.31 -14.50
C ILE A 5 -11.06 -9.97 -13.96
N LYS A 6 -10.56 -8.76 -14.28
CA LYS A 6 -9.39 -8.17 -13.62
C LYS A 6 -9.83 -7.74 -12.23
N GLN A 7 -9.53 -8.56 -11.23
CA GLN A 7 -9.63 -8.16 -9.84
C GLN A 7 -8.46 -7.20 -9.54
N ARG A 8 -8.72 -6.20 -8.70
CA ARG A 8 -7.74 -5.20 -8.27
C ARG A 8 -7.59 -5.35 -6.77
N PHE A 9 -6.35 -5.40 -6.31
CA PHE A 9 -6.04 -5.48 -4.89
C PHE A 9 -5.09 -4.33 -4.61
N ASP A 10 -5.57 -3.31 -3.91
CA ASP A 10 -4.80 -2.07 -3.75
C ASP A 10 -4.21 -1.97 -2.32
N MET A 11 -2.93 -1.58 -2.17
CA MET A 11 -2.25 -1.52 -0.88
C MET A 11 -1.55 -0.19 -0.62
N PRO A 12 -1.67 0.41 0.59
CA PRO A 12 -0.94 1.62 0.89
C PRO A 12 0.52 1.26 0.98
N LEU A 13 1.27 1.90 0.08
CA LEU A 13 2.67 1.69 -0.02
C LEU A 13 3.33 2.29 1.22
N SER A 14 4.13 1.51 1.92
CA SER A 14 5.28 2.08 2.61
C SER A 14 6.26 2.52 1.52
N LEU A 15 5.99 3.70 0.94
CA LEU A 15 6.85 4.36 -0.03
C LEU A 15 8.09 4.81 0.74
N LYS A 16 9.05 3.90 0.91
CA LYS A 16 10.20 4.12 1.82
C LYS A 16 11.12 5.22 1.33
N SER A 17 11.06 5.56 0.05
CA SER A 17 11.79 6.67 -0.55
C SER A 17 11.27 6.95 -1.95
N VAL A 18 11.29 8.23 -2.34
CA VAL A 18 11.33 8.66 -3.74
C VAL A 18 12.55 9.54 -3.86
N THR A 19 13.48 9.18 -4.72
CA THR A 19 14.69 9.97 -4.95
C THR A 19 14.41 11.08 -5.95
N GLU A 20 15.30 12.07 -6.03
CA GLU A 20 15.25 13.06 -7.12
C GLU A 20 15.40 12.42 -8.51
N SER A 21 16.06 11.26 -8.60
CA SER A 21 16.22 10.48 -9.84
C SER A 21 15.01 9.62 -10.22
N GLY A 22 13.89 9.72 -9.48
CA GLY A 22 12.65 8.99 -9.79
C GLY A 22 12.64 7.53 -9.33
N GLU A 23 13.61 7.11 -8.51
CA GLU A 23 13.65 5.77 -7.93
C GLU A 23 12.76 5.69 -6.70
N PHE A 24 12.06 4.57 -6.54
CA PHE A 24 11.20 4.34 -5.38
C PHE A 24 11.17 2.87 -4.97
N SER A 25 10.70 2.61 -3.75
CA SER A 25 10.51 1.25 -3.25
C SER A 25 9.32 1.16 -2.30
N GLY A 26 8.76 -0.05 -2.18
CA GLY A 26 7.71 -0.35 -1.21
C GLY A 26 7.09 -1.74 -1.39
N TYR A 27 5.97 -1.98 -0.73
CA TYR A 27 5.17 -3.20 -0.83
C TYR A 27 3.92 -3.03 -1.70
N GLY A 28 3.88 -3.67 -2.87
CA GLY A 28 2.70 -3.70 -3.74
C GLY A 28 1.54 -4.49 -3.12
N SER A 29 1.86 -5.45 -2.26
CA SER A 29 0.91 -6.19 -1.43
C SER A 29 1.59 -6.66 -0.13
N VAL A 30 0.82 -6.94 0.92
CA VAL A 30 1.21 -7.39 2.26
C VAL A 30 0.32 -8.57 2.60
N PHE A 31 0.92 -9.65 3.07
CA PHE A 31 0.20 -10.89 3.31
C PHE A 31 -0.65 -10.86 4.58
N GLY A 32 -1.77 -11.59 4.56
CA GLY A 32 -2.59 -11.81 5.75
C GLY A 32 -3.38 -10.59 6.24
N VAL A 33 -3.40 -9.50 5.47
CA VAL A 33 -4.16 -8.28 5.77
C VAL A 33 -5.41 -8.25 4.90
N LYS A 34 -6.55 -7.99 5.53
CA LYS A 34 -7.84 -7.86 4.85
C LYS A 34 -7.93 -6.50 4.18
N ASP A 35 -8.28 -6.46 2.90
CA ASP A 35 -8.48 -5.19 2.18
C ASP A 35 -9.94 -4.70 2.27
N SER A 36 -10.25 -3.58 1.62
CA SER A 36 -11.61 -3.01 1.59
C SER A 36 -12.63 -3.79 0.76
N PHE A 37 -12.19 -4.84 0.04
CA PHE A 37 -13.05 -5.77 -0.68
C PHE A 37 -13.22 -7.11 0.05
N ASP A 38 -12.74 -7.18 1.30
CA ASP A 38 -12.70 -8.39 2.12
C ASP A 38 -11.75 -9.49 1.59
N ASP A 39 -10.78 -9.13 0.76
CA ASP A 39 -9.77 -10.04 0.21
C ASP A 39 -8.52 -10.09 1.10
N ILE A 40 -7.87 -11.25 1.18
CA ILE A 40 -6.58 -11.47 1.85
C ILE A 40 -5.64 -12.18 0.88
N VAL A 41 -4.52 -11.53 0.54
CA VAL A 41 -3.45 -12.19 -0.21
C VAL A 41 -2.63 -13.08 0.71
N MET A 42 -2.51 -14.35 0.32
CA MET A 42 -1.74 -15.35 1.04
C MET A 42 -0.27 -15.34 0.61
N ARG A 43 0.63 -15.74 1.51
CA ARG A 43 2.03 -15.99 1.16
C ARG A 43 2.11 -17.03 0.04
N GLY A 44 2.99 -16.81 -0.93
CA GLY A 44 3.15 -17.70 -2.08
C GLY A 44 2.28 -17.31 -3.28
N ALA A 45 1.31 -16.41 -3.11
CA ALA A 45 0.36 -16.07 -4.16
C ALA A 45 1.00 -15.48 -5.43
N PHE A 46 2.17 -14.86 -5.32
CA PHE A 46 2.91 -14.28 -6.45
C PHE A 46 3.99 -15.20 -7.01
N GLU A 47 4.37 -16.30 -6.34
CA GLU A 47 5.57 -17.10 -6.67
C GLU A 47 5.59 -17.59 -8.13
N THR A 48 4.49 -18.20 -8.57
CA THR A 48 4.34 -18.71 -9.95
C THR A 48 4.48 -17.59 -10.97
N SER A 49 3.76 -16.47 -10.77
CA SER A 49 3.79 -15.33 -11.69
C SER A 49 5.16 -14.65 -11.75
N LEU A 50 5.81 -14.45 -10.60
CA LEU A 50 7.16 -13.88 -10.55
C LEU A 50 8.18 -14.79 -11.25
N THR A 51 8.03 -16.10 -11.13
CA THR A 51 8.89 -17.06 -11.86
C THR A 51 8.69 -16.97 -13.37
N HIS A 52 7.44 -16.79 -13.83
CA HIS A 52 7.14 -16.54 -15.24
C HIS A 52 7.76 -15.23 -15.76
N TRP A 53 7.65 -14.14 -15.01
CA TRP A 53 8.27 -12.88 -15.41
C TRP A 53 9.80 -12.95 -15.48
N ARG A 54 10.44 -13.63 -14.51
CA ARG A 54 11.89 -13.87 -14.52
C ARG A 54 12.33 -14.68 -15.73
N SER A 55 11.58 -15.69 -16.17
CA SER A 55 11.95 -16.48 -17.36
C SER A 55 11.90 -15.68 -18.67
N LYS A 56 11.17 -14.57 -18.68
CA LYS A 56 11.12 -13.58 -19.78
C LYS A 56 12.14 -12.46 -19.63
N ASN A 57 12.96 -12.47 -18.58
CA ASN A 57 13.85 -11.36 -18.20
C ASN A 57 13.09 -10.01 -18.13
N SER A 58 11.91 -10.01 -17.51
CA SER A 58 11.00 -8.86 -17.45
C SER A 58 10.27 -8.81 -16.10
N PHE A 59 9.46 -7.78 -15.89
CA PHE A 59 8.63 -7.56 -14.71
C PHE A 59 7.20 -7.20 -15.12
N PRO A 60 6.22 -7.34 -14.21
CA PRO A 60 4.92 -6.69 -14.35
C PRO A 60 5.05 -5.20 -14.69
N ALA A 61 4.03 -4.64 -15.33
CA ALA A 61 4.05 -3.23 -15.76
C ALA A 61 3.97 -2.27 -14.56
N LEU A 62 4.67 -1.13 -14.65
CA LEU A 62 4.51 0.02 -13.77
C LEU A 62 3.61 1.06 -14.45
N LEU A 63 2.35 1.12 -14.02
CA LEU A 63 1.32 1.93 -14.67
C LEU A 63 0.86 3.11 -13.81
N TRP A 64 0.26 4.10 -14.46
CA TRP A 64 -0.49 5.16 -13.82
C TRP A 64 -1.95 4.74 -13.59
N GLN A 65 -2.40 4.63 -12.33
CA GLN A 65 -3.82 4.45 -11.97
C GLN A 65 -4.50 3.30 -12.74
N HIS A 66 -3.85 2.14 -12.88
CA HIS A 66 -4.35 0.97 -13.62
C HIS A 66 -4.56 1.17 -15.13
N ARG A 67 -4.10 2.28 -15.69
CA ARG A 67 -4.23 2.57 -17.12
C ARG A 67 -3.17 1.82 -17.93
N MET A 68 -3.61 0.76 -18.62
CA MET A 68 -2.74 -0.13 -19.40
C MET A 68 -2.05 0.56 -20.58
N ASP A 69 -2.61 1.68 -21.03
CA ASP A 69 -2.07 2.56 -22.07
C ASP A 69 -1.08 3.60 -21.53
N GLU A 70 -0.87 3.69 -20.21
CA GLU A 70 -0.07 4.72 -19.55
C GLU A 70 1.04 4.11 -18.66
N PRO A 71 2.04 3.42 -19.23
CA PRO A 71 3.23 3.02 -18.50
C PRO A 71 4.08 4.25 -18.16
N ILE A 72 4.58 4.32 -16.92
CA ILE A 72 5.30 5.50 -16.39
C ILE A 72 6.73 5.17 -15.92
N GLY A 73 7.16 3.93 -16.10
CA GLY A 73 8.48 3.49 -15.68
C GLY A 73 8.67 1.99 -15.75
N VAL A 74 9.70 1.52 -15.05
CA VAL A 74 10.08 0.12 -14.98
C VAL A 74 10.35 -0.32 -13.56
N TYR A 75 10.08 -1.58 -13.26
CA TYR A 75 10.58 -2.23 -12.06
C TYR A 75 12.03 -2.70 -12.26
N THR A 76 12.83 -2.61 -11.20
CA THR A 76 14.22 -3.05 -11.13
C THR A 76 14.42 -4.19 -10.13
N GLU A 77 13.49 -4.34 -9.17
CA GLU A 77 13.43 -5.47 -8.26
C GLU A 77 11.96 -5.80 -7.94
N MET A 78 11.63 -7.09 -7.90
CA MET A 78 10.33 -7.56 -7.42
C MET A 78 10.48 -8.96 -6.82
N ARG A 79 10.04 -9.11 -5.57
CA ARG A 79 10.14 -10.37 -4.83
C ARG A 79 9.08 -10.46 -3.73
N GLU A 80 8.72 -11.67 -3.37
CA GLU A 80 8.05 -11.91 -2.09
C GLU A 80 9.07 -11.91 -0.93
N ASP A 81 8.61 -11.52 0.25
CA ASP A 81 9.29 -11.80 1.52
C ASP A 81 8.31 -12.09 2.65
N GLU A 82 8.80 -12.13 3.88
CA GLU A 82 7.98 -12.37 5.07
C GLU A 82 6.80 -11.41 5.19
N ARG A 83 6.90 -10.18 4.69
CA ARG A 83 5.85 -9.17 4.77
C ARG A 83 4.90 -9.23 3.57
N GLY A 84 5.40 -9.37 2.35
CA GLY A 84 4.56 -9.22 1.16
C GLY A 84 5.32 -9.18 -0.16
N LEU A 85 4.70 -8.58 -1.18
CA LEU A 85 5.32 -8.31 -2.47
C LEU A 85 6.14 -7.01 -2.41
N PHE A 86 7.44 -7.13 -2.21
CA PHE A 86 8.37 -6.01 -2.26
C PHE A 86 8.73 -5.63 -3.70
N VAL A 87 8.80 -4.33 -3.97
CA VAL A 87 9.17 -3.78 -5.28
C VAL A 87 10.16 -2.63 -5.17
N LYS A 88 11.04 -2.49 -6.18
CA LYS A 88 11.79 -1.28 -6.48
C LYS A 88 11.57 -0.90 -7.94
N GLY A 89 11.29 0.37 -8.19
CA GLY A 89 11.04 0.87 -9.54
C GLY A 89 11.72 2.20 -9.81
N LYS A 90 11.76 2.57 -11.09
CA LYS A 90 12.28 3.83 -11.58
C LYS A 90 11.30 4.45 -12.56
N LEU A 91 10.90 5.68 -12.28
CA LEU A 91 10.10 6.51 -13.17
C LEU A 91 10.95 7.11 -14.28
N LEU A 92 10.40 7.22 -15.48
CA LEU A 92 11.05 7.86 -16.64
C LEU A 92 10.87 9.39 -16.61
N ILE A 93 11.29 10.03 -15.51
CA ILE A 93 10.97 11.44 -15.21
C ILE A 93 11.57 12.47 -16.19
N GLU A 94 12.62 12.11 -16.91
CA GLU A 94 13.27 12.98 -17.90
C GLU A 94 12.63 12.87 -19.29
N ASP A 95 12.07 11.70 -19.61
CA ASP A 95 11.61 11.36 -20.96
C ASP A 95 10.08 11.34 -21.10
N ASP A 96 9.34 11.11 -20.00
CA ASP A 96 7.89 11.02 -19.98
C ASP A 96 7.26 12.11 -19.08
N PRO A 97 6.47 13.05 -19.64
CA PRO A 97 5.72 14.04 -18.88
C PRO A 97 4.78 13.44 -17.83
N LEU A 98 4.19 12.26 -18.07
CA LEU A 98 3.30 11.62 -17.12
C LEU A 98 4.09 11.04 -15.94
N ALA A 99 5.21 10.36 -16.19
CA ALA A 99 6.14 9.93 -15.15
C ALA A 99 6.65 11.11 -14.31
N LYS A 100 7.01 12.24 -14.93
CA LYS A 100 7.42 13.46 -14.23
C LYS A 100 6.32 14.03 -13.33
N ARG A 101 5.09 14.04 -13.83
CA ARG A 101 3.91 14.44 -13.04
C ARG A 101 3.69 13.47 -11.86
N ALA A 102 3.82 12.16 -12.09
CA ALA A 102 3.67 11.16 -11.06
C ALA A 102 4.69 11.38 -9.94
N HIS A 103 5.97 11.57 -10.28
CA HIS A 103 7.04 11.89 -9.35
C HIS A 103 6.73 13.12 -8.49
N ALA A 104 6.28 14.22 -9.10
CA ALA A 104 5.89 15.42 -8.39
C ALA A 104 4.76 15.16 -7.38
N HIS A 105 3.74 14.39 -7.77
CA HIS A 105 2.63 14.03 -6.89
C HIS A 105 3.03 13.04 -5.79
N MET A 106 4.01 12.16 -6.03
CA MET A 106 4.59 11.30 -5.00
C MET A 106 5.34 12.13 -3.96
N LYS A 107 6.21 13.06 -4.41
CA LYS A 107 6.91 13.99 -3.50
C LYS A 107 5.95 14.84 -2.68
N ALA A 108 4.84 15.28 -3.27
CA ALA A 108 3.79 16.02 -2.56
C ALA A 108 2.92 15.15 -1.64
N GLY A 109 2.94 13.83 -1.81
CA GLY A 109 2.13 12.85 -1.06
C GLY A 109 0.68 12.72 -1.53
N SER A 110 0.34 13.32 -2.68
CA SER A 110 -0.99 13.21 -3.33
C SER A 110 -1.16 11.95 -4.19
N LEU A 111 -0.05 11.29 -4.52
CA LEU A 111 0.00 9.95 -5.09
C LEU A 111 0.83 9.09 -4.14
N SER A 112 0.21 8.13 -3.47
CA SER A 112 0.81 7.54 -2.25
C SER A 112 0.55 6.05 -2.07
N GLY A 113 -0.08 5.39 -3.03
CA GLY A 113 -0.38 3.97 -2.98
C GLY A 113 0.30 3.20 -4.10
N LEU A 114 0.45 1.88 -3.88
CA LEU A 114 0.55 0.93 -4.99
C LEU A 114 -0.73 0.13 -5.06
N SER A 115 -0.95 -0.48 -6.21
CA SER A 115 -2.00 -1.46 -6.37
C SER A 115 -1.57 -2.53 -7.32
N ILE A 116 -1.99 -3.76 -7.08
CA ILE A 116 -1.77 -4.86 -8.00
C ILE A 116 -2.99 -5.08 -8.89
N GLY A 117 -2.71 -5.35 -10.15
CA GLY A 117 -3.68 -5.77 -11.14
C GLY A 117 -3.32 -7.17 -11.58
N TYR A 118 -4.27 -8.09 -11.44
CA TYR A 118 -4.00 -9.50 -11.61
C TYR A 118 -5.20 -10.26 -12.17
N VAL A 119 -4.93 -11.50 -12.55
CA VAL A 119 -5.94 -12.52 -12.82
C VAL A 119 -5.87 -13.55 -11.71
N LEU A 120 -6.99 -13.79 -11.03
CA LEU A 120 -7.09 -14.82 -10.00
C LEU A 120 -6.88 -16.20 -10.64
N LYS A 121 -5.99 -17.02 -10.05
CA LYS A 121 -5.74 -18.40 -10.47
C LYS A 121 -6.26 -19.40 -9.46
N ASP A 122 -6.03 -19.15 -8.18
CA ASP A 122 -6.55 -19.94 -7.07
C ASP A 122 -6.96 -19.03 -5.90
N GLY A 123 -8.06 -19.38 -5.26
CA GLY A 123 -8.59 -18.68 -4.10
C GLY A 123 -9.85 -19.32 -3.57
N GLU A 124 -10.19 -19.02 -2.32
CA GLU A 124 -11.37 -19.58 -1.66
C GLU A 124 -12.04 -18.57 -0.73
N TYR A 125 -13.36 -18.69 -0.59
CA TYR A 125 -14.09 -17.88 0.38
C TYR A 125 -14.15 -18.57 1.74
N GLU A 126 -13.50 -17.99 2.74
CA GLU A 126 -13.53 -18.46 4.13
C GLU A 126 -14.78 -17.90 4.83
N ARG A 127 -15.85 -18.70 4.80
CA ARG A 127 -17.17 -18.32 5.31
C ARG A 127 -17.18 -17.91 6.77
N THR A 128 -16.33 -18.51 7.60
CA THR A 128 -16.32 -18.22 9.04
C THR A 128 -15.77 -16.83 9.35
N LYS A 129 -14.87 -16.32 8.51
CA LYS A 129 -14.23 -15.01 8.67
C LYS A 129 -14.84 -13.94 7.75
N GLY A 130 -15.65 -14.35 6.78
CA GLY A 130 -16.23 -13.44 5.78
C GLY A 130 -15.15 -12.76 4.95
N VAL A 131 -14.17 -13.55 4.48
CA VAL A 131 -13.04 -13.06 3.67
C VAL A 131 -12.78 -13.99 2.50
N PHE A 132 -12.25 -13.45 1.40
CA PHE A 132 -11.76 -14.24 0.28
C PHE A 132 -10.23 -14.36 0.35
N LEU A 133 -9.73 -15.59 0.43
CA LEU A 133 -8.30 -15.87 0.48
C LEU A 133 -7.78 -16.04 -0.95
N ILE A 134 -6.90 -15.15 -1.36
CA ILE A 134 -6.21 -15.19 -2.66
C ILE A 134 -4.94 -16.04 -2.49
N LYS A 135 -4.95 -17.23 -3.09
CA LYS A 135 -3.87 -18.23 -2.94
C LYS A 135 -2.88 -18.22 -4.08
N GLU A 136 -3.32 -17.93 -5.30
CA GLU A 136 -2.45 -17.81 -6.47
C GLU A 136 -3.01 -16.79 -7.45
N ILE A 137 -2.14 -15.94 -7.97
CA ILE A 137 -2.48 -14.97 -9.00
C ILE A 137 -1.50 -14.99 -10.16
N ASP A 138 -1.98 -14.57 -11.31
CA ASP A 138 -1.15 -14.08 -12.39
C ASP A 138 -1.07 -12.56 -12.30
N LEU A 139 0.07 -12.04 -11.86
CA LEU A 139 0.33 -10.61 -11.64
C LEU A 139 0.70 -9.93 -12.96
N TRP A 140 -0.07 -8.92 -13.35
CA TRP A 140 0.14 -8.22 -14.61
C TRP A 140 0.82 -6.88 -14.44
N GLU A 141 0.47 -6.17 -13.37
CA GLU A 141 0.94 -4.82 -13.14
C GLU A 141 0.94 -4.48 -11.66
N VAL A 142 1.79 -3.52 -11.31
CA VAL A 142 1.74 -2.84 -10.02
C VAL A 142 1.73 -1.32 -10.30
N SER A 143 0.59 -0.68 -10.04
CA SER A 143 0.31 0.72 -10.41
C SER A 143 0.63 1.69 -9.29
N LEU A 144 1.07 2.90 -9.64
CA LEU A 144 0.95 4.03 -8.72
C LEU A 144 -0.51 4.51 -8.66
N VAL A 145 -1.08 4.61 -7.46
CA VAL A 145 -2.48 5.00 -7.26
C VAL A 145 -2.63 6.13 -6.23
N THR A 146 -3.69 6.93 -6.39
CA THR A 146 -4.04 7.97 -5.42
C THR A 146 -4.62 7.37 -4.14
N PHE A 147 -5.52 6.41 -4.31
CA PHE A 147 -6.25 5.75 -3.23
C PHE A 147 -5.95 4.25 -3.28
N PRO A 148 -5.02 3.76 -2.45
CA PRO A 148 -4.89 2.33 -2.22
C PRO A 148 -6.07 1.82 -1.36
N ALA A 149 -6.37 0.52 -1.43
CA ALA A 149 -7.59 -0.12 -0.94
C ALA A 149 -7.42 -0.70 0.47
N ASN A 150 -6.18 -0.85 0.95
CA ASN A 150 -5.92 -1.45 2.24
C ASN A 150 -5.52 -0.39 3.28
N ASP A 151 -6.47 0.42 3.76
CA ASP A 151 -6.22 1.43 4.80
C ASP A 151 -5.58 0.85 6.08
N GLU A 152 -5.78 -0.44 6.34
CA GLU A 152 -5.24 -1.19 7.49
C GLU A 152 -3.71 -1.31 7.49
N ALA A 153 -3.06 -1.41 6.34
CA ALA A 153 -1.59 -1.41 6.25
C ALA A 153 -0.95 -0.04 6.58
N ARG A 154 -1.68 1.06 6.37
CA ARG A 154 -1.24 2.40 6.81
C ARG A 154 -1.33 2.49 8.34
N ILE A 155 -2.43 1.99 8.92
CA ILE A 155 -2.59 1.85 10.38
C ILE A 155 -1.45 0.99 10.97
N ASN A 156 -1.12 -0.14 10.35
CA ASN A 156 -0.04 -1.02 10.82
C ASN A 156 1.36 -0.39 10.68
N THR A 157 1.58 0.45 9.68
CA THR A 157 2.82 1.23 9.55
C THR A 157 2.94 2.22 10.70
N ILE A 158 1.86 2.94 11.04
CA ILE A 158 1.82 3.83 12.20
C ILE A 158 2.06 3.06 13.51
N LYS A 159 1.40 1.92 13.69
CA LYS A 159 1.63 1.03 14.84
C LYS A 159 3.09 0.59 14.95
N SER A 160 3.75 0.27 13.83
CA SER A 160 5.17 -0.12 13.81
C SER A 160 6.11 1.02 14.18
N VAL A 161 5.83 2.26 13.76
CA VAL A 161 6.64 3.43 14.12
C VAL A 161 6.54 3.68 15.64
N PHE A 162 5.32 3.60 16.20
CA PHE A 162 5.12 3.67 17.65
C PHE A 162 5.84 2.53 18.39
N ALA A 163 5.78 1.30 17.87
CA ALA A 163 6.47 0.15 18.48
C ALA A 163 8.01 0.29 18.50
N GLN A 164 8.57 1.14 17.63
CA GLN A 164 10.00 1.47 17.57
C GLN A 164 10.37 2.68 18.46
N GLY A 165 9.43 3.16 19.29
CA GLY A 165 9.62 4.34 20.14
C GLY A 165 9.69 5.65 19.37
N GLN A 166 9.31 5.64 18.09
CA GLN A 166 9.29 6.81 17.23
C GLN A 166 7.87 7.36 17.13
N ILE A 167 7.77 8.66 16.89
CA ILE A 167 6.50 9.34 16.70
C ILE A 167 6.31 9.56 15.19
N PRO A 168 5.30 8.95 14.55
CA PRO A 168 5.01 9.14 13.13
C PRO A 168 4.69 10.60 12.81
N ALA A 169 4.88 11.05 11.57
CA ALA A 169 4.68 12.46 11.26
C ALA A 169 3.21 12.88 11.50
N PRO A 170 2.93 14.11 11.99
CA PRO A 170 1.58 14.53 12.34
C PRO A 170 0.57 14.38 11.18
N LYS A 171 1.04 14.63 9.95
CA LYS A 171 0.24 14.50 8.72
C LYS A 171 -0.16 13.05 8.43
N GLU A 172 0.66 12.08 8.83
CA GLU A 172 0.38 10.65 8.64
C GLU A 172 -0.71 10.18 9.60
N ILE A 173 -0.67 10.64 10.85
CA ILE A 173 -1.68 10.32 11.87
C ILE A 173 -3.00 11.02 11.56
N GLU A 174 -2.99 12.32 11.21
CA GLU A 174 -4.21 13.02 10.78
C GLU A 174 -4.88 12.28 9.61
N ARG A 175 -4.07 11.77 8.68
CA ARG A 175 -4.57 10.99 7.55
C ARG A 175 -5.21 9.69 8.02
N VAL A 176 -4.52 8.88 8.83
CA VAL A 176 -5.07 7.64 9.40
C VAL A 176 -6.38 7.88 10.15
N LEU A 177 -6.44 8.93 10.98
CA LEU A 177 -7.66 9.29 11.70
C LEU A 177 -8.84 9.56 10.77
N ARG A 178 -8.57 10.24 9.65
CA ARG A 178 -9.60 10.49 8.64
C ARG A 178 -10.02 9.23 7.90
N ASP A 179 -9.08 8.31 7.68
CA ASP A 179 -9.34 7.06 6.99
C ASP A 179 -10.19 6.10 7.85
N VAL A 180 -10.03 6.13 9.18
CA VAL A 180 -10.91 5.41 10.12
C VAL A 180 -12.23 6.16 10.40
N GLY A 181 -12.56 7.18 9.61
CA GLY A 181 -13.88 7.82 9.58
C GLY A 181 -14.00 9.14 10.35
N LEU A 182 -12.92 9.71 10.91
CA LEU A 182 -13.00 11.03 11.53
C LEU A 182 -13.12 12.12 10.47
N SER A 183 -14.04 13.07 10.68
CA SER A 183 -14.06 14.30 9.91
C SER A 183 -12.76 15.09 10.07
N ARG A 184 -12.45 15.96 9.11
CA ARG A 184 -11.26 16.82 9.16
C ARG A 184 -11.18 17.65 10.45
N THR A 185 -12.33 18.07 10.98
CA THR A 185 -12.41 18.81 12.25
C THR A 185 -12.11 17.91 13.44
N GLN A 186 -12.65 16.68 13.47
CA GLN A 186 -12.40 15.71 14.53
C GLN A 186 -10.94 15.25 14.54
N ALA A 187 -10.36 14.95 13.38
CA ALA A 187 -8.96 14.57 13.25
C ALA A 187 -8.03 15.70 13.73
N LYS A 188 -8.29 16.96 13.32
CA LYS A 188 -7.51 18.11 13.81
C LYS A 188 -7.61 18.30 15.32
N LYS A 189 -8.80 18.14 15.89
CA LYS A 189 -9.01 18.25 17.34
C LYS A 189 -8.24 17.16 18.09
N PHE A 190 -8.33 15.91 17.63
CA PHE A 190 -7.54 14.80 18.16
C PHE A 190 -6.02 15.07 18.07
N MET A 191 -5.55 15.59 16.93
CA MET A 191 -4.12 15.91 16.76
C MET A 191 -3.66 17.03 17.70
N ALA A 192 -4.51 18.04 17.94
CA ALA A 192 -4.21 19.16 18.83
C ALA A 192 -4.18 18.75 20.31
N GLU A 193 -5.10 17.87 20.74
CA GLU A 193 -5.26 17.51 22.15
C GLU A 193 -4.49 16.23 22.53
N GLY A 194 -4.43 15.22 21.66
CA GLY A 194 -3.85 13.91 21.97
C GLY A 194 -2.45 13.68 21.40
N TYR A 195 -2.17 14.13 20.17
CA TYR A 195 -0.87 13.86 19.54
C TYR A 195 0.24 14.82 19.99
N LEU A 196 -0.06 16.11 20.18
CA LEU A 196 0.92 17.06 20.72
C LEU A 196 1.35 16.69 22.16
N ALA A 197 0.46 16.05 22.92
CA ALA A 197 0.77 15.53 24.25
C ALA A 197 1.81 14.39 24.21
N LEU A 198 1.82 13.54 23.17
CA LEU A 198 2.85 12.49 22.99
C LEU A 198 4.24 13.06 22.66
N SER A 199 4.31 14.27 22.10
CA SER A 199 5.59 14.96 21.82
C SER A 199 6.20 15.60 23.07
N GLN A 200 5.39 15.76 24.13
CA GLN A 200 5.85 16.17 25.45
C GLN A 200 6.08 14.89 26.25
N ARG A 201 7.32 14.69 26.71
CA ARG A 201 7.71 13.47 27.43
C ARG A 201 6.76 13.23 28.61
N ASP A 202 6.41 11.96 28.77
CA ASP A 202 5.68 11.35 29.90
C ASP A 202 4.15 11.33 29.81
N VAL A 203 3.57 10.49 28.93
CA VAL A 203 2.26 9.85 29.22
C VAL A 203 2.29 8.40 28.75
N GLU A 204 2.74 7.53 29.65
CA GLU A 204 2.77 6.08 29.48
C GLU A 204 1.36 5.47 29.64
N THR A 205 1.11 4.38 28.93
CA THR A 205 0.01 3.40 29.09
C THR A 205 -1.43 3.74 28.70
N ASP A 206 -1.96 4.95 28.93
CA ASP A 206 -3.42 5.17 28.79
C ASP A 206 -3.90 5.38 27.33
N LEU A 207 -3.03 5.93 26.48
CA LEU A 207 -3.39 6.27 25.08
C LEU A 207 -3.45 5.04 24.15
N LEU A 208 -2.61 4.03 24.39
CA LEU A 208 -2.66 2.76 23.67
C LEU A 208 -3.94 1.98 24.00
N ALA A 209 -4.47 2.13 25.22
CA ALA A 209 -5.76 1.58 25.60
C ALA A 209 -6.92 2.33 24.92
N ALA A 210 -6.85 3.67 24.85
CA ALA A 210 -7.83 4.50 24.14
C ALA A 210 -7.84 4.25 22.61
N LEU A 211 -6.69 3.98 22.00
CA LEU A 211 -6.61 3.58 20.58
C LEU A 211 -7.19 2.18 20.33
N LYS A 212 -7.05 1.26 21.29
CA LYS A 212 -7.64 -0.08 21.20
C LYS A 212 -9.16 -0.06 21.35
N SER A 213 -9.72 0.85 22.14
CA SER A 213 -11.17 0.93 22.37
C SER A 213 -11.95 1.61 21.23
N ILE A 214 -11.28 2.27 20.29
CA ILE A 214 -11.90 2.88 19.11
C ILE A 214 -11.92 1.91 17.91
N ILE A 215 -11.11 0.85 17.94
CA ILE A 215 -10.88 -0.06 16.81
C ILE A 215 -11.51 -1.46 17.04
N PHE A 216 -12.23 -1.67 18.14
CA PHE A 216 -13.06 -2.86 18.38
C PHE A 216 -14.46 -2.49 18.86
#